data_AF-A0A2H6N557-F1
#
_entry.id   AF-A0A2H6N557-F1
#
_cell.length_a   1.000
_cell.length_b   1.000
_cell.length_c   1.000
_cell.angle_alpha   90.00
_cell.angle_beta   90.00
_cell.angle_gamma   90.00
#
_symmetry.space_group_name_H-M   'P 1'
#
loop_
_entity.id
_entity.type
_entity.pdbx_description
1 polymer ?
#
loop_
_entity_poly.entity_id
_entity_poly.type
_entity_poly.pdbx_seq_one_letter_code
_entity_poly.pdbx_strand_id
1 'polypeptide(L)'
;MWTSLLEDKFNSVEINLFYSYICETIQCLHSQVVESIPDIARVLPTLSSVLRKKDKNKRIKSAWESALEILGLQEEDVKVFCTFFITYSQDANYFPDKLRQDYTQDIHSVVNKVVNNQVLHHSLLCAINVVENKKV
;
A
#
# COMPACT_ATOMS: atom_id res chain seq x y z
N MET A 1 -14.99 -5.96 8.68
CA MET A 1 -13.98 -5.47 7.73
C MET A 1 -12.65 -6.18 7.91
N TRP A 2 -12.04 -6.17 9.10
CA TRP A 2 -10.75 -6.85 9.35
C TRP A 2 -10.84 -8.39 9.26
N THR A 3 -11.92 -9.00 9.74
CA THR A 3 -12.12 -10.45 9.69
C THR A 3 -12.36 -10.98 8.27
N SER A 4 -13.07 -10.22 7.43
CA SER A 4 -13.34 -10.60 6.04
C SER A 4 -12.12 -10.51 5.12
N LEU A 5 -11.06 -9.81 5.55
CA LEU A 5 -9.75 -9.80 4.89
C LEU A 5 -8.94 -11.08 5.16
N LEU A 6 -9.30 -11.82 6.22
CA LEU A 6 -8.69 -13.08 6.65
C LEU A 6 -9.42 -14.31 6.10
N GLU A 7 -10.57 -14.12 5.45
CA GLU A 7 -11.35 -15.23 4.86
C GLU A 7 -10.66 -15.79 3.61
N ASP A 8 -9.87 -14.96 2.91
CA ASP A 8 -9.05 -15.40 1.80
C ASP A 8 -7.82 -16.15 2.32
N LYS A 9 -7.74 -17.45 2.00
CA LYS A 9 -6.60 -18.31 2.36
C LYS A 9 -5.49 -18.16 1.33
N PHE A 10 -4.67 -17.13 1.49
CA PHE A 10 -3.48 -16.95 0.67
C PHE A 10 -2.37 -17.94 1.05
N ASN A 11 -1.65 -18.43 0.06
CA ASN A 11 -0.38 -19.13 0.30
C ASN A 11 0.76 -18.13 0.56
N SER A 12 1.91 -18.63 1.00
CA SER A 12 3.06 -17.79 1.36
C SER A 12 3.55 -16.92 0.19
N VAL A 13 3.52 -17.42 -1.04
CA VAL A 13 3.95 -16.66 -2.23
C VAL A 13 2.98 -15.52 -2.51
N GLU A 14 1.67 -15.77 -2.47
CA GLU A 14 0.63 -14.75 -2.64
C GLU A 14 0.75 -13.66 -1.57
N ILE A 15 0.92 -14.06 -0.30
CA ILE A 15 1.15 -13.12 0.81
C ILE A 15 2.38 -12.26 0.52
N ASN A 16 3.51 -12.86 0.17
CA ASN A 16 4.75 -12.14 -0.09
C ASN A 16 4.60 -11.16 -1.26
N LEU A 17 3.94 -11.56 -2.35
CA LEU A 17 3.69 -10.70 -3.51
C LEU A 17 2.85 -9.48 -3.11
N PHE A 18 1.68 -9.70 -2.51
CA PHE A 18 0.77 -8.62 -2.12
C PHE A 18 1.39 -7.70 -1.06
N TYR A 19 2.05 -8.28 -0.07
CA TYR A 19 2.78 -7.53 0.95
C TYR A 19 3.83 -6.60 0.35
N SER A 20 4.55 -7.06 -0.67
CA SER A 20 5.61 -6.28 -1.33
C SER A 20 5.06 -5.09 -2.08
N TYR A 21 3.98 -5.28 -2.87
CA TYR A 21 3.28 -4.17 -3.52
C TYR A 21 2.76 -3.15 -2.50
N ILE A 22 2.14 -3.62 -1.42
CA ILE A 22 1.65 -2.75 -0.34
C ILE A 22 2.79 -1.96 0.31
N CYS A 23 3.94 -2.58 0.57
CA CYS A 23 5.09 -1.88 1.14
C CYS A 23 5.59 -0.77 0.21
N GLU A 24 5.73 -1.06 -1.09
CA GLU A 24 6.16 -0.07 -2.09
C GLU A 24 5.12 1.06 -2.25
N THR A 25 3.82 0.76 -2.20
CA THR A 25 2.74 1.77 -2.21
C THR A 25 2.78 2.65 -0.97
N ILE A 26 2.93 2.07 0.23
CA ILE A 26 3.06 2.81 1.50
C ILE A 26 4.28 3.74 1.46
N GLN A 27 5.41 3.25 0.96
CA GLN A 27 6.62 4.06 0.77
C GLN A 27 6.35 5.20 -0.22
N CYS A 28 5.74 4.91 -1.36
CA CYS A 28 5.41 5.91 -2.37
C CYS A 28 4.50 7.02 -1.81
N LEU A 29 3.46 6.65 -1.07
CA LEU A 29 2.54 7.58 -0.46
C LEU A 29 3.24 8.45 0.59
N HIS A 30 4.09 7.86 1.42
CA HIS A 30 4.91 8.61 2.38
C HIS A 30 5.85 9.60 1.69
N SER A 31 6.57 9.17 0.65
CA SER A 31 7.47 10.02 -0.15
C SER A 31 6.72 11.22 -0.74
N GLN A 32 5.58 11.00 -1.40
CA GLN A 32 4.79 12.09 -2.00
C GLN A 32 4.36 13.13 -0.96
N VAL A 33 3.97 12.69 0.24
CA VAL A 33 3.65 13.61 1.33
C VAL A 33 4.86 14.42 1.73
N VAL A 34 6.00 13.79 2.06
CA VAL A 34 7.17 14.53 2.57
C VAL A 34 7.83 15.43 1.52
N GLU A 35 7.78 15.03 0.25
CA GLU A 35 8.27 15.83 -0.89
C GLU A 35 7.46 17.12 -1.08
N SER A 36 6.15 17.08 -0.80
CA SER A 36 5.27 18.27 -0.90
C SER A 36 5.43 19.27 0.26
N ILE A 37 5.99 18.84 1.39
CA ILE A 37 6.16 19.64 2.61
C ILE A 37 7.55 19.39 3.27
N PRO A 38 8.65 19.71 2.54
CA PRO A 38 10.00 19.30 2.94
C PRO A 38 10.47 19.92 4.26
N ASP A 39 9.96 21.10 4.63
CA ASP A 39 10.31 21.80 5.86
C ASP A 39 9.89 21.05 7.14
N ILE A 40 8.87 20.19 7.05
CA ILE A 40 8.36 19.37 8.16
C ILE A 40 8.61 17.87 7.98
N ALA A 41 9.31 17.45 6.92
CA ALA A 41 9.64 16.04 6.64
C ALA A 41 10.34 15.35 7.83
N ARG A 42 11.22 16.06 8.55
CA ARG A 42 11.94 15.52 9.73
C ARG A 42 11.02 15.04 10.85
N VAL A 43 9.83 15.63 10.98
CA VAL A 43 8.84 15.21 11.99
C VAL A 43 7.87 14.17 11.46
N LEU A 44 8.04 13.74 10.21
CA LEU A 44 7.24 12.75 9.49
C LEU A 44 8.10 11.58 9.01
N PRO A 45 8.82 10.86 9.89
CA PRO A 45 9.75 9.80 9.47
C PRO A 45 9.08 8.58 8.82
N THR A 46 7.77 8.40 9.00
CA THR A 46 7.02 7.23 8.53
C THR A 46 5.59 7.60 8.11
N LEU A 47 4.93 6.73 7.35
CA LEU A 47 3.49 6.87 7.08
C LEU A 47 2.66 6.96 8.37
N SER A 48 2.97 6.17 9.40
CA SER A 48 2.27 6.22 10.69
C SER A 48 2.36 7.60 11.37
N SER A 49 3.49 8.29 11.22
CA SER A 49 3.66 9.65 11.74
C SER A 49 2.84 10.69 10.97
N VAL A 50 2.62 10.49 9.66
CA VAL A 50 1.70 11.27 8.82
C VAL A 50 0.27 11.05 9.28
N LEU A 51 -0.19 9.79 9.34
CA LEU A 51 -1.54 9.42 9.76
C LEU A 51 -1.91 9.98 11.14
N ARG A 52 -0.97 9.94 12.09
CA ARG A 52 -1.18 10.49 13.45
C ARG A 52 -1.34 12.00 13.48
N LYS A 53 -0.74 12.72 12.53
CA LYS A 53 -0.63 14.19 12.56
C LYS A 53 -1.53 14.90 11.55
N LYS A 54 -1.98 14.21 10.48
CA LYS A 54 -2.76 14.81 9.40
C LYS A 54 -4.00 15.54 9.92
N ASP A 55 -4.75 14.96 10.86
CA ASP A 55 -5.98 15.57 11.36
C ASP A 55 -5.73 16.79 12.27
N LYS A 56 -4.50 16.97 12.75
CA LYS A 56 -4.10 18.07 13.65
C LYS A 56 -3.33 19.18 12.94
N ASN A 57 -2.94 18.97 11.69
CA ASN A 57 -2.13 19.91 10.93
C ASN A 57 -2.65 20.02 9.49
N LYS A 58 -3.22 21.18 9.15
CA LYS A 58 -3.83 21.45 7.84
C LYS A 58 -2.86 21.25 6.67
N ARG A 59 -1.57 21.56 6.83
CA ARG A 59 -0.57 21.38 5.77
C ARG A 59 -0.32 19.90 5.51
N ILE A 60 -0.22 19.09 6.57
CA ILE A 60 -0.09 17.63 6.45
C ILE A 60 -1.35 17.04 5.84
N LYS A 61 -2.55 17.50 6.26
CA LYS A 61 -3.81 17.06 5.68
C LYS A 61 -3.90 17.35 4.18
N SER A 62 -3.57 18.56 3.76
CA SER A 62 -3.58 18.93 2.34
C SER A 62 -2.56 18.12 1.54
N ALA A 63 -1.33 17.96 2.04
CA ALA A 63 -0.30 17.13 1.42
C ALA A 63 -0.75 15.67 1.29
N TRP A 64 -1.42 15.15 2.31
CA TRP A 64 -1.98 13.81 2.34
C TRP A 64 -3.07 13.61 1.29
N GLU A 65 -4.05 14.51 1.25
CA GLU A 65 -5.16 14.46 0.27
C GLU A 65 -4.63 14.57 -1.17
N SER A 66 -3.68 15.47 -1.42
CA SER A 66 -3.02 15.57 -2.74
C SER A 66 -2.21 14.33 -3.10
N ALA A 67 -1.50 13.72 -2.14
CA ALA A 67 -0.74 12.50 -2.39
C ALA A 67 -1.67 11.30 -2.73
N LEU A 68 -2.83 11.21 -2.06
CA LEU A 68 -3.85 10.21 -2.40
C LEU A 68 -4.38 10.43 -3.82
N GLU A 69 -4.71 11.68 -4.18
CA GLU A 69 -5.19 12.02 -5.52
C GLU A 69 -4.18 11.68 -6.62
N ILE A 70 -2.91 12.09 -6.44
CA ILE A 70 -1.81 11.81 -7.39
C ILE A 70 -1.63 10.31 -7.61
N LEU A 71 -1.75 9.52 -6.54
CA LEU A 71 -1.57 8.07 -6.59
C LEU A 71 -2.86 7.31 -6.96
N GLY A 72 -3.98 8.00 -7.17
CA GLY A 72 -5.27 7.37 -7.45
C GLY A 72 -5.79 6.52 -6.29
N LEU A 73 -5.44 6.85 -5.05
CA LEU A 73 -5.80 6.13 -3.83
C LEU A 73 -6.93 6.83 -3.08
N GLN A 74 -7.67 6.07 -2.30
CA GLN A 74 -8.62 6.56 -1.30
C GLN A 74 -8.11 6.30 0.12
N GLU A 75 -8.64 7.04 1.11
CA GLU A 75 -8.36 6.77 2.54
C GLU A 75 -8.69 5.33 2.94
N GLU A 76 -9.70 4.74 2.31
CA GLU A 76 -10.09 3.36 2.57
C GLU A 76 -9.03 2.36 2.12
N ASP A 77 -8.39 2.58 0.96
CA ASP A 77 -7.29 1.74 0.48
C ASP A 77 -6.13 1.72 1.48
N VAL A 78 -5.81 2.88 2.05
CA VAL A 78 -4.75 2.99 3.06
C VAL A 78 -5.07 2.18 4.31
N LYS A 79 -6.33 2.15 4.75
CA LYS A 79 -6.74 1.30 5.88
C LYS A 79 -6.55 -0.17 5.53
N VAL A 80 -6.96 -0.59 4.33
CA VAL A 80 -6.78 -1.97 3.85
C VAL A 80 -5.29 -2.34 3.80
N PHE A 81 -4.43 -1.45 3.30
CA PHE A 81 -2.98 -1.65 3.29
C PHE A 81 -2.40 -1.81 4.69
N CYS A 82 -2.78 -0.92 5.60
CA CYS A 82 -2.38 -1.00 7.00
C CYS A 82 -2.89 -2.29 7.64
N THR A 83 -4.11 -2.72 7.30
CA THR A 83 -4.67 -4.00 7.76
C THR A 83 -3.84 -5.16 7.30
N PHE A 84 -3.63 -5.27 5.99
CA PHE A 84 -2.89 -6.38 5.40
C PHE A 84 -1.46 -6.41 5.95
N PHE A 85 -0.80 -5.25 6.04
CA PHE A 85 0.54 -5.12 6.60
C PHE A 85 0.60 -5.65 8.04
N ILE A 86 -0.28 -5.20 8.92
CA ILE A 86 -0.29 -5.64 10.32
C ILE A 86 -0.57 -7.14 10.41
N THR A 87 -1.54 -7.63 9.64
CA THR A 87 -1.93 -9.04 9.62
C THR A 87 -0.79 -9.96 9.20
N TYR A 88 -0.09 -9.63 8.11
CA TYR A 88 0.85 -10.56 7.47
C TYR A 88 2.32 -10.23 7.72
N SER A 89 2.67 -9.12 8.37
CA SER A 89 4.06 -8.67 8.56
C SER A 89 5.01 -9.68 9.24
N GLN A 90 4.49 -10.61 10.06
CA GLN A 90 5.29 -11.63 10.73
C GLN A 90 5.64 -12.81 9.81
N ASP A 91 4.76 -13.11 8.85
CA ASP A 91 4.89 -14.28 7.98
C ASP A 91 5.37 -13.91 6.57
N ALA A 92 5.21 -12.64 6.18
CA ALA A 92 5.54 -12.13 4.87
C ALA A 92 7.04 -11.81 4.73
N ASN A 93 7.60 -12.17 3.60
CA ASN A 93 8.91 -11.72 3.15
C ASN A 93 8.75 -10.70 2.03
N TYR A 94 9.51 -9.62 2.11
CA TYR A 94 9.55 -8.61 1.06
C TYR A 94 10.26 -9.15 -0.18
N PHE A 95 9.56 -9.16 -1.31
CA PHE A 95 10.07 -9.52 -2.63
C PHE A 95 10.30 -8.25 -3.44
N PRO A 96 11.57 -7.84 -3.65
CA PRO A 96 11.88 -6.74 -4.55
C PRO A 96 11.53 -7.09 -5.99
N ASP A 97 11.47 -6.08 -6.85
CA ASP A 97 10.90 -6.20 -8.20
C ASP A 97 11.37 -7.42 -9.01
N LYS A 98 12.69 -7.63 -9.10
CA LYS A 98 13.26 -8.77 -9.83
C LYS A 98 12.80 -10.13 -9.28
N LEU A 99 12.66 -10.24 -7.96
CA LEU A 99 12.22 -11.48 -7.32
C LEU A 99 10.73 -11.72 -7.54
N ARG A 100 9.89 -10.67 -7.63
CA ARG A 100 8.46 -10.83 -7.95
C ARG A 100 8.27 -11.46 -9.34
N GLN A 101 9.10 -11.07 -10.29
CA GLN A 101 9.07 -11.57 -11.68
C GLN A 101 9.36 -13.07 -11.79
N ASP A 102 10.09 -13.65 -10.85
CA ASP A 102 10.34 -15.10 -10.78
C ASP A 102 9.06 -15.89 -10.44
N TYR A 103 8.08 -15.27 -9.78
CA TYR A 103 6.82 -15.91 -9.37
C TYR A 103 5.65 -15.58 -10.30
N THR A 104 5.57 -14.34 -10.80
CA THR A 104 4.53 -13.94 -11.74
C THR A 104 4.99 -12.80 -12.64
N GLN A 105 4.59 -12.88 -13.91
CA GLN A 105 4.72 -11.80 -14.89
C GLN A 105 3.43 -10.98 -15.01
N ASP A 106 2.33 -11.46 -14.41
CA ASP A 106 1.02 -10.82 -14.43
C ASP A 106 0.37 -10.90 -13.05
N ILE A 107 0.74 -9.95 -12.20
CA ILE A 107 0.18 -9.85 -10.83
C ILE A 107 -1.32 -9.53 -10.84
N HIS A 108 -1.85 -8.85 -11.86
CA HIS A 108 -3.28 -8.53 -11.96
C HIS A 108 -4.10 -9.82 -12.08
N SER A 109 -3.66 -10.77 -12.91
CA SER A 109 -4.31 -12.08 -13.02
C SER A 109 -4.27 -12.87 -11.72
N VAL A 110 -3.19 -12.76 -10.93
CA VAL A 110 -3.12 -13.40 -9.61
C VAL A 110 -4.19 -12.81 -8.68
N VAL A 111 -4.24 -11.48 -8.54
CA VAL A 111 -5.25 -10.81 -7.70
C VAL A 111 -6.67 -11.19 -8.10
N ASN A 112 -6.98 -11.14 -9.40
CA ASN A 112 -8.31 -11.48 -9.93
C ASN A 112 -8.73 -12.93 -9.65
N LYS A 113 -7.76 -13.84 -9.48
CA LYS A 113 -8.02 -15.26 -9.26
C LYS A 113 -8.16 -15.62 -7.79
N VAL A 114 -7.37 -15.00 -6.92
CA VAL A 114 -7.18 -15.50 -5.54
C VAL A 114 -7.82 -14.61 -4.46
N VAL A 115 -8.18 -13.37 -4.79
CA VAL A 115 -8.74 -12.41 -3.84
C VAL A 115 -10.25 -12.33 -4.03
N ASN A 116 -11.02 -12.89 -3.11
CA ASN A 116 -12.49 -12.87 -3.18
C ASN A 116 -13.08 -11.63 -2.53
N ASN A 117 -12.40 -11.08 -1.51
CA ASN A 117 -12.85 -9.88 -0.85
C ASN A 117 -12.78 -8.68 -1.80
N GLN A 118 -13.93 -8.12 -2.18
CA GLN A 118 -14.01 -7.02 -3.16
C GLN A 118 -13.23 -5.76 -2.74
N VAL A 119 -13.21 -5.46 -1.45
CA VAL A 119 -12.48 -4.29 -0.92
C VAL A 119 -10.98 -4.54 -1.01
N LEU A 120 -10.51 -5.72 -0.61
CA LEU A 120 -9.10 -6.10 -0.75
C LEU A 120 -8.67 -6.13 -2.22
N HIS A 121 -9.51 -6.72 -3.06
CA HIS A 121 -9.27 -6.86 -4.48
C HIS A 121 -9.05 -5.49 -5.13
N HIS A 122 -9.97 -4.56 -4.91
CA HIS A 122 -9.84 -3.19 -5.39
C HIS A 122 -8.57 -2.51 -4.88
N SER A 123 -8.33 -2.52 -3.58
CA SER A 123 -7.16 -1.84 -3.01
C SER A 123 -5.84 -2.45 -3.50
N LEU A 124 -5.76 -3.77 -3.67
CA LEU A 124 -4.57 -4.41 -4.24
C LEU A 124 -4.32 -4.01 -5.69
N LEU A 125 -5.37 -3.90 -6.52
CA LEU A 125 -5.22 -3.37 -7.87
C LEU A 125 -4.71 -1.93 -7.87
N CYS A 126 -5.19 -1.09 -6.94
CA CYS A 126 -4.68 0.26 -6.77
C CYS A 126 -3.19 0.27 -6.36
N ALA A 127 -2.79 -0.59 -5.42
CA ALA A 127 -1.39 -0.73 -5.01
C ALA A 127 -0.48 -1.14 -6.18
N ILE A 128 -0.91 -2.11 -6.97
CA ILE A 128 -0.19 -2.57 -8.18
C ILE A 128 -0.05 -1.42 -9.18
N ASN A 129 -1.12 -0.68 -9.46
CA ASN A 129 -1.07 0.47 -10.37
C ASN A 129 -0.10 1.54 -9.89
N VAL A 130 -0.05 1.82 -8.58
CA VAL A 130 0.91 2.78 -8.01
C VAL A 130 2.35 2.34 -8.27
N VAL A 131 2.64 1.06 -8.09
CA VAL A 131 4.00 0.51 -8.23
C VAL A 131 4.41 0.41 -9.70
N GLU A 132 3.58 -0.19 -10.54
CA GLU A 132 3.93 -0.44 -11.94
C GLU A 132 3.99 0.85 -12.76
N ASN A 133 3.11 1.83 -12.49
CA ASN A 133 3.14 3.12 -13.20
C ASN A 133 4.25 4.06 -12.71
N LYS A 134 4.88 3.79 -11.56
CA LYS A 134 6.04 4.53 -11.07
C LYS A 134 7.37 4.01 -11.61
N LYS A 135 7.39 2.86 -12.28
CA LYS A 135 8.58 2.38 -13.00
C LYS A 135 8.79 3.24 -14.25
N VAL A 136 9.49 4.35 -14.08
CA VAL A 136 10.13 5.12 -15.17
C VAL A 136 11.61 4.78 -15.19
#